data_AF-A0A967SJ94-F1
#
_entry.id   AF-A0A967SJ94-F1
#
_cell.length_a   1.000
_cell.length_b   1.000
_cell.length_c   1.000
_cell.angle_alpha   90.00
_cell.angle_beta   90.00
_cell.angle_gamma   90.00
#
_symmetry.space_group_name_H-M   'P 1'
#
loop_
_entity.id
_entity.type
_entity.pdbx_description
1 polymer ?
#
loop_
_entity_poly.entity_id
_entity_poly.type
_entity_poly.pdbx_seq_one_letter_code
_entity_poly.pdbx_strand_id
1 'polypeptide(L)' 'GGLGDRQRDVTRSGVPILSSLPLLGGLFGRHSTRTTETELFVFLTPRVIRTDQDLDQVSDSVGDRTRSLRRN' A
#
# COMPACT_ATOMS: atom_id res chain seq x y z
N GLY A 1 -12.04 -4.52 -6.26
CA GLY A 1 -11.13 -3.83 -7.19
C GLY A 1 -9.80 -3.60 -6.51
N GLY A 2 -8.73 -3.28 -7.25
CA GLY A 2 -7.42 -3.03 -6.65
C GLY A 2 -6.71 -1.83 -7.27
N LEU A 3 -5.70 -1.33 -6.59
CA LEU A 3 -4.79 -0.27 -7.04
C LEU A 3 -3.39 -0.87 -7.12
N GLY A 4 -2.74 -0.72 -8.28
CA GLY A 4 -1.33 -0.98 -8.45
C GLY A 4 -0.63 0.33 -8.80
N ASP A 5 0.33 0.73 -7.97
CA ASP A 5 1.16 1.90 -8.19
C ASP A 5 2.63 1.50 -8.22
N ARG A 6 3.39 2.09 -9.16
CA ARG A 6 4.83 1.85 -9.30
C ARG A 6 5.57 3.16 -9.53
N GLN A 7 6.41 3.52 -8.58
CA GLN A 7 7.26 4.70 -8.64
C GLN A 7 8.72 4.30 -8.88
N ARG A 8 9.40 5.00 -9.80
CA ARG A 8 10.82 4.81 -10.09
C ARG A 8 11.58 6.13 -9.94
N ASP A 9 12.45 6.17 -8.95
CA ASP A 9 13.30 7.33 -8.67
C ASP A 9 14.74 7.05 -9.13
N VAL A 10 15.26 7.93 -9.98
CA VAL A 10 16.65 7.88 -10.46
C VAL A 10 17.38 9.11 -9.98
N THR A 11 18.34 8.92 -9.08
CA THR A 11 19.22 9.97 -8.57
C THR A 11 20.61 9.80 -9.16
N ARG A 12 21.17 10.89 -9.71
CA ARG A 12 22.54 10.95 -10.23
C ARG A 12 23.28 12.09 -9.56
N SER A 13 24.47 11.82 -9.05
CA SER A 13 25.38 12.83 -8.50
C SER A 13 26.82 12.51 -8.91
N GLY A 14 27.68 13.52 -8.99
CA GLY A 14 29.07 13.30 -9.38
C GLY A 14 29.82 14.59 -9.64
N VAL A 15 31.13 14.48 -9.89
CA VAL A 15 31.98 15.62 -10.23
C VAL A 15 31.64 16.11 -11.64
N PRO A 16 31.35 17.42 -11.84
CA PRO A 16 31.11 17.98 -13.17
C PRO A 16 32.27 17.68 -14.13
N ILE A 17 31.97 17.47 -15.41
CA ILE A 17 32.93 17.10 -16.48
C ILE A 17 33.44 15.65 -16.38
N LEU A 18 33.94 15.23 -15.21
CA LEU A 18 34.54 13.89 -15.03
C LEU A 18 33.49 12.77 -15.06
N SER A 19 32.32 13.00 -14.46
CA SER A 19 31.23 12.00 -14.43
C SER A 19 30.56 11.75 -15.79
N SER A 20 30.74 12.64 -16.77
CA SER A 20 30.23 12.50 -18.14
C SER A 20 31.18 11.76 -19.09
N LEU A 21 32.40 11.44 -18.66
CA LEU A 21 33.36 10.74 -19.51
C LEU A 21 32.88 9.31 -19.82
N PRO A 22 32.86 8.90 -21.10
CA PRO A 22 32.58 7.51 -21.44
C PRO A 22 33.66 6.60 -20.82
N LEU A 23 33.28 5.39 -20.40
CA LEU A 23 34.12 4.38 -19.74
C LEU A 23 34.58 4.70 -18.31
N LEU A 24 34.98 5.95 -18.00
CA LEU A 24 35.53 6.33 -16.70
C LEU A 24 34.58 7.13 -15.79
N GLY A 25 33.48 7.66 -16.34
CA GLY A 25 32.54 8.51 -15.60
C GLY A 25 31.90 7.82 -14.39
N GLY A 26 31.82 6.49 -14.39
CA GLY A 26 31.33 5.70 -13.27
C GLY A 26 32.22 5.73 -12.02
N LEU A 27 33.50 6.13 -12.14
CA LEU A 27 34.41 6.29 -10.99
C LEU A 27 34.23 7.63 -10.27
N PHE A 28 33.64 8.62 -10.94
CA PHE A 28 33.51 10.01 -10.45
C PHE A 28 32.05 10.43 -10.22
N GLY A 29 31.12 9.48 -10.26
CA GLY A 29 29.70 9.71 -10.03
C GLY A 29 29.02 8.51 -9.40
N ARG A 30 27.88 8.77 -8.76
CA ARG A 30 27.03 7.77 -8.12
C ARG A 30 25.65 7.79 -8.76
N HIS A 31 25.14 6.60 -9.04
CA HIS A 31 23.81 6.37 -9.55
C HIS A 31 23.03 5.56 -8.52
N SER A 32 21.85 6.03 -8.14
CA SER A 32 20.94 5.31 -7.28
C SER A 32 19.61 5.18 -7.98
N THR A 33 19.13 3.95 -8.16
CA THR A 33 17.78 3.67 -8.65
C THR A 33 17.01 3.06 -7.49
N ARG A 34 15.85 3.65 -7.17
CA ARG A 34 14.90 3.10 -6.21
C ARG A 34 13.57 2.83 -6.92
N THR A 35 13.04 1.65 -6.71
CA THR A 35 11.72 1.26 -7.20
C THR A 35 10.84 1.01 -5.99
N THR A 36 9.68 1.64 -5.96
CA THR A 36 8.65 1.44 -4.94
C THR A 36 7.39 0.92 -5.64
N GLU A 37 6.84 -0.17 -5.13
CA GLU A 37 5.64 -0.81 -5.68
C GLU A 37 4.61 -0.96 -4.56
N THR A 38 3.40 -0.47 -4.82
CA THR A 38 2.29 -0.48 -3.87
C THR A 38 1.13 -1.23 -4.48
N GLU A 39 0.73 -2.33 -3.84
CA GLU A 39 -0.42 -3.14 -4.24
C GLU A 39 -1.50 -3.08 -3.17
N LEU A 40 -2.72 -2.71 -3.57
CA LEU A 40 -3.87 -2.63 -2.68
C LEU A 40 -5.07 -3.37 -3.31
N PHE A 41 -5.75 -4.18 -2.50
CA PHE A 41 -6.96 -4.89 -2.90
C PHE A 41 -8.13 -4.54 -1.97
N VAL A 42 -9.32 -4.35 -2.55
CA VAL A 42 -10.56 -4.09 -1.83
C VAL A 42 -11.59 -5.15 -2.19
N PHE A 43 -12.10 -5.82 -1.15
CA PHE A 43 -13.16 -6.83 -1.23
C PHE A 43 -14.43 -6.30 -0.56
N LEU A 44 -15.57 -6.48 -1.23
CA LEU A 44 -16.88 -6.13 -0.68
C LEU A 44 -17.68 -7.42 -0.51
N THR A 45 -18.12 -7.67 0.72
CA THR A 45 -19.05 -8.77 1.04
C THR A 45 -20.42 -8.17 1.30
N PRO A 46 -21.27 -7.99 0.28
CA PRO A 46 -22.60 -7.43 0.48
C PRO A 46 -23.45 -8.40 1.31
N ARG A 47 -24.28 -7.85 2.21
CA ARG A 47 -25.35 -8.59 2.89
C ARG A 47 -26.69 -7.95 2.57
N VAL A 48 -27.68 -8.78 2.26
CA VAL A 48 -29.06 -8.34 1.99
C VAL A 48 -29.89 -8.62 3.23
N ILE A 49 -30.56 -7.59 3.75
CA ILE A 49 -31.46 -7.67 4.92
C ILE A 49 -32.88 -7.47 4.39
N ARG A 50 -33.80 -8.37 4.71
CA ARG A 50 -35.16 -8.38 4.14
C ARG A 50 -36.25 -8.15 5.18
N THR A 51 -35.97 -8.46 6.44
CA THR A 51 -36.97 -8.43 7.51
C THR A 51 -36.40 -7.75 8.75
N ASP A 52 -37.29 -7.26 9.62
CA ASP A 52 -36.89 -6.66 10.90
C ASP A 52 -36.18 -7.68 11.82
N GLN A 53 -36.54 -8.97 11.72
CA GLN A 53 -35.84 -10.06 12.41
C GLN A 53 -34.38 -10.23 11.96
N ASP A 54 -34.07 -9.95 10.68
CA ASP A 54 -32.70 -9.98 10.17
C ASP A 54 -31.87 -8.82 10.77
N LEU A 55 -32.49 -7.67 11.06
CA LEU A 55 -31.85 -6.53 11.70
C LEU A 55 -31.49 -6.83 13.15
N ASP A 56 -32.39 -7.48 13.88
CA ASP A 56 -32.19 -7.84 15.28
C ASP A 56 -31.03 -8.83 15.44
N GLN A 57 -30.98 -9.88 14.60
CA GLN A 57 -29.87 -10.85 14.61
C GLN A 57 -28.51 -10.23 14.30
N VAL A 58 -28.47 -9.26 13.37
CA VAL A 58 -27.22 -8.55 13.04
C VAL A 58 -26.80 -7.67 14.20
N SER A 59 -27.73 -6.95 14.82
CA SER A 59 -27.48 -6.04 15.94
C SER A 59 -26.97 -6.77 17.18
N ASP A 60 -27.58 -7.91 17.51
CA ASP A 60 -27.15 -8.77 18.63
C ASP A 60 -25.73 -9.29 18.43
N SER A 61 -25.42 -9.76 17.21
CA SER A 61 -24.09 -10.32 16.87
C SER A 61 -22.94 -9.31 16.92
N VAL A 62 -23.24 -8.01 16.75
CA VAL A 62 -22.27 -6.91 16.85
C VAL A 62 -22.11 -6.47 18.32
N GLY A 63 -23.22 -6.43 19.06
CA GLY A 63 -23.23 -6.14 20.50
C GLY A 63 -22.40 -7.15 21.30
N ASP A 64 -22.54 -8.44 21.01
CA ASP A 64 -21.84 -9.51 21.73
C ASP A 64 -20.32 -9.50 21.50
N ARG A 65 -19.86 -9.20 20.27
CA ARG A 65 -18.42 -9.03 19.99
C ARG A 65 -17.84 -7.86 20.76
N THR A 66 -18.53 -6.74 20.77
CA THR A 66 -18.08 -5.54 21.47
C THR A 66 -18.01 -5.79 22.99
N ARG A 67 -18.95 -6.55 23.54
CA ARG A 67 -18.96 -6.93 24.96
C ARG A 67 -17.81 -7.88 25.34
N SER A 68 -17.40 -8.77 24.43
CA SER A 68 -16.26 -9.68 24.62
C SER A 68 -14.90 -8.97 24.61
N LEU A 69 -14.75 -7.88 23.86
CA LEU A 69 -13.51 -7.10 23.80
C LEU A 69 -13.29 -6.23 25.04
N ARG A 70 -14.36 -5.88 25.75
CA ARG A 70 -14.32 -5.04 26.96
C ARG A 70 -14.09 -5.83 28.26
N ARG A 71 -13.94 -7.16 28.15
CA ARG A 71 -13.79 -8.10 29.29
C ARG A 71 -12.39 -8.76 29.32
N ASN A 72 -11.39 -8.15 28.69
CA ASN A 72 -9.97 -8.36 28.95
C ASN A 72 -9.34 -7.04 29.41
#